data_AF-A0A933YKZ8-F1
#
_entry.id   AF-A0A933YKZ8-F1
#
_cell.length_a   1.000
_cell.length_b   1.000
_cell.length_c   1.000
_cell.angle_alpha   90.00
_cell.angle_beta   90.00
_cell.angle_gamma   90.00
#
_symmetry.space_group_name_H-M   'P 1'
#
loop_
_entity.id
_entity.type
_entity.pdbx_description
1 polymer ?
#
loop_
_entity_poly.entity_id
_entity_poly.type
_entity_poly.pdbx_seq_one_letter_code
_entity_poly.pdbx_strand_id
1 'polypeptide(L)'
;MRCHVDGKTSSLSATSVSLKGYNKVNIRQFSTLVSVLVMGVCQSYATASDTLRSRVEYQGDGLNIIGALIDDREFFDEWQKPQMPRIESVDTFRRGDEVIPIIIFATSAKDQNGNADLTYDITIRKPDGSVYGHHDKLVIWKDAPAPMMHLVKQPVVIRLEKTDPLGIYTIHATVFENVRNQTVPIDFSFRVIEDSILSAEAMNRQLTFYYRKPNPLVLPALMRTIEKAGTLDKQSAQSPIIGFFTLAMAAAPGDSDYFAGTINTLGESKAFFSYCYSLSRNKDTVLHWNSHHPSVNDMLWGAFFASGDRRLIERLVSEMRFCDEKESIPLYLTGASARWSLCSNARQHPKVKDFLEEMKSTVPTELKAHLDEALHADPGELREQMMKDIERFKNKK
;
A
#
# COMPACT_ATOMS: atom_id res chain seq x y z
N MET A 1 -36.72 53.43 -2.62
CA MET A 1 -35.45 52.72 -2.92
C MET A 1 -35.33 51.59 -1.91
N ARG A 2 -35.92 50.40 -2.10
CA ARG A 2 -35.41 49.25 -2.89
C ARG A 2 -33.89 49.14 -2.92
N CYS A 3 -33.35 48.15 -2.21
CA CYS A 3 -32.52 47.12 -2.83
C CYS A 3 -32.69 45.79 -2.08
N HIS A 4 -33.22 44.82 -2.81
CA HIS A 4 -33.29 43.39 -2.54
C HIS A 4 -31.89 42.79 -2.80
N VAL A 5 -31.43 41.86 -1.98
CA VAL A 5 -30.42 40.88 -2.40
C VAL A 5 -30.91 39.51 -1.93
N ASP A 6 -31.20 38.68 -2.93
CA ASP A 6 -31.76 37.34 -2.82
C ASP A 6 -30.81 36.35 -2.15
N GLY A 7 -31.34 35.62 -1.18
CA GLY A 7 -30.75 34.40 -0.66
C GLY A 7 -31.09 33.21 -1.57
N LYS A 8 -30.05 32.55 -2.07
CA LYS A 8 -30.13 31.16 -2.55
C LYS A 8 -28.93 30.39 -2.00
N THR A 9 -29.10 29.83 -0.81
CA THR A 9 -28.33 28.68 -0.34
C THR A 9 -28.97 27.43 -0.95
N SER A 10 -28.30 26.86 -1.94
CA SER A 10 -28.66 25.55 -2.51
C SER A 10 -28.40 24.46 -1.48
N SER A 11 -29.48 23.92 -0.91
CA SER A 11 -29.48 22.69 -0.12
C SER A 11 -29.22 21.50 -1.04
N LEU A 12 -28.02 20.90 -0.95
CA LEU A 12 -27.82 19.55 -1.44
C LEU A 12 -28.44 18.60 -0.42
N SER A 13 -29.60 18.05 -0.78
CA SER A 13 -30.27 16.99 -0.04
C SER A 13 -29.36 15.77 0.02
N ALA A 14 -28.83 15.48 1.21
CA ALA A 14 -28.20 14.20 1.50
C ALA A 14 -29.28 13.11 1.37
N THR A 15 -29.20 12.34 0.29
CA THR A 15 -29.99 11.12 0.12
C THR A 15 -29.59 10.18 1.27
N SER A 16 -30.51 9.98 2.21
CA SER A 16 -30.32 9.09 3.34
C SER A 16 -30.18 7.65 2.83
N VAL A 17 -28.95 7.15 2.79
CA VAL A 17 -28.71 5.71 2.69
C VAL A 17 -29.23 5.10 3.99
N SER A 18 -30.36 4.42 3.89
CA SER A 18 -31.03 3.79 5.02
C SER A 18 -30.19 2.62 5.55
N LEU A 19 -29.56 2.79 6.71
CA LEU A 19 -28.92 1.71 7.49
C LEU A 19 -29.98 0.83 8.21
N LYS A 20 -31.06 0.45 7.51
CA LYS A 20 -32.05 -0.51 8.01
C LYS A 20 -31.48 -1.93 7.92
N GLY A 21 -30.65 -2.30 8.90
CA GLY A 21 -30.10 -3.66 8.98
C GLY A 21 -29.46 -4.06 10.33
N TYR A 22 -29.42 -3.18 11.33
CA TYR A 22 -28.59 -3.39 12.53
C TYR A 22 -29.19 -4.27 13.65
N ASN A 23 -30.28 -5.01 13.44
CA ASN A 23 -30.99 -5.69 14.53
C ASN A 23 -30.95 -7.22 14.57
N LYS A 24 -30.02 -7.91 13.89
CA LYS A 24 -29.82 -9.35 14.10
C LYS A 24 -28.34 -9.74 14.08
N VAL A 25 -27.74 -9.86 15.27
CA VAL A 25 -26.40 -10.45 15.45
C VAL A 25 -26.50 -11.96 15.20
N ASN A 26 -26.02 -12.43 14.06
CA ASN A 26 -25.84 -13.85 13.78
C ASN A 26 -24.47 -14.31 14.29
N ILE A 27 -24.43 -14.82 15.53
CA ILE A 27 -23.21 -15.21 16.26
C ILE A 27 -22.36 -16.26 15.52
N ARG A 28 -22.95 -17.06 14.60
CA ARG A 28 -22.19 -18.01 13.78
C ARG A 28 -21.30 -17.34 12.72
N GLN A 29 -21.63 -16.13 12.26
CA GLN A 29 -20.80 -15.41 11.28
C GLN A 29 -19.53 -14.81 11.92
N PHE A 30 -19.50 -14.61 13.24
CA PHE A 30 -18.33 -14.12 13.98
C PHE A 30 -17.19 -15.15 14.05
N SER A 31 -17.51 -16.45 13.95
CA SER A 31 -16.57 -17.56 14.04
C SER A 31 -15.70 -17.76 12.78
N THR A 32 -16.17 -17.31 11.62
CA THR A 32 -15.60 -17.74 10.32
C THR A 32 -14.53 -16.79 9.78
N LEU A 33 -14.48 -15.52 10.20
CA LEU A 33 -13.59 -14.52 9.56
C LEU A 33 -12.24 -14.30 10.25
N VAL A 34 -12.13 -14.56 11.56
CA VAL A 34 -10.83 -14.49 12.25
C VAL A 34 -9.89 -15.62 11.81
N SER A 35 -10.45 -16.79 11.46
CA SER A 35 -9.67 -17.91 10.95
C SER A 35 -9.06 -17.64 9.57
N VAL A 36 -9.69 -16.80 8.75
CA VAL A 36 -9.18 -16.42 7.42
C VAL A 36 -8.13 -15.30 7.51
N LEU A 37 -8.08 -14.58 8.64
CA LEU A 37 -7.09 -13.53 8.89
C LEU A 37 -5.82 -14.03 9.61
N VAL A 38 -5.81 -15.25 10.16
CA VAL A 38 -4.73 -15.72 11.09
C VAL A 38 -4.08 -17.07 10.73
N MET A 39 -4.68 -17.97 9.95
CA MET A 39 -4.15 -19.34 9.76
C MET A 39 -3.42 -19.61 8.44
N GLY A 40 -2.64 -18.65 7.92
CA GLY A 40 -1.98 -18.77 6.61
C GLY A 40 -0.46 -19.05 6.60
N VAL A 41 0.29 -18.84 7.69
CA VAL A 41 1.76 -18.81 7.59
C VAL A 41 2.44 -19.94 8.36
N CYS A 42 2.40 -21.15 7.79
CA CYS A 42 3.41 -22.18 8.04
C CYS A 42 3.68 -22.97 6.76
N GLN A 43 4.51 -22.43 5.86
CA GLN A 43 5.51 -23.26 5.17
C GLN A 43 6.57 -22.40 4.45
N SER A 44 7.80 -22.83 4.69
CA SER A 44 9.09 -22.33 4.27
C SER A 44 9.24 -22.07 2.77
N TYR A 45 9.89 -20.96 2.42
CA TYR A 45 10.86 -20.92 1.32
C TYR A 45 12.05 -20.07 1.74
N ALA A 46 13.14 -20.75 2.09
CA ALA A 46 14.47 -20.20 1.96
C ALA A 46 14.92 -20.53 0.53
N THR A 47 15.03 -19.52 -0.32
CA THR A 47 15.76 -19.61 -1.60
C THR A 47 16.70 -18.42 -1.72
N ALA A 48 17.81 -18.66 -2.42
CA ALA A 48 19.01 -17.84 -2.52
C ALA A 48 18.75 -16.32 -2.66
N SER A 49 19.69 -15.55 -2.14
CA SER A 49 19.77 -14.10 -2.30
C SER A 49 19.95 -13.71 -3.78
N ASP A 50 18.86 -13.67 -4.53
CA ASP A 50 18.75 -13.00 -5.84
C ASP A 50 18.75 -11.49 -5.60
N THR A 51 19.92 -10.85 -5.56
CA THR A 51 19.98 -9.39 -5.52
C THR A 51 19.61 -8.84 -6.90
N LEU A 52 18.34 -8.48 -7.07
CA LEU A 52 17.86 -7.75 -8.24
C LEU A 52 18.66 -6.44 -8.40
N ARG A 53 18.99 -6.10 -9.64
CA ARG A 53 19.78 -4.89 -9.97
C ARG A 53 18.90 -3.91 -10.73
N SER A 54 18.17 -3.08 -10.01
CA SER A 54 17.34 -2.02 -10.60
C SER A 54 18.05 -0.68 -10.75
N ARG A 55 19.25 -0.54 -10.18
CA ARG A 55 20.10 0.64 -10.28
C ARG A 55 21.57 0.26 -10.42
N VAL A 56 22.28 0.96 -11.30
CA VAL A 56 23.71 0.77 -11.57
C VAL A 56 24.37 2.14 -11.68
N GLU A 57 25.57 2.27 -11.13
CA GLU A 57 26.37 3.48 -11.27
C GLU A 57 27.75 3.11 -11.83
N TYR A 58 28.23 3.90 -12.78
CA TYR A 58 29.55 3.78 -13.38
C TYR A 58 30.26 5.12 -13.34
N GLN A 59 31.55 5.08 -13.02
CA GLN A 59 32.43 6.23 -13.06
C GLN A 59 33.80 5.77 -13.57
N GLY A 60 34.26 6.32 -14.69
CA GLY A 60 35.55 5.97 -15.27
C GLY A 60 35.90 6.84 -16.47
N ASP A 61 37.19 7.19 -16.61
CA ASP A 61 37.75 7.95 -17.72
C ASP A 61 36.98 9.23 -18.12
N GLY A 62 36.37 9.89 -17.13
CA GLY A 62 35.61 11.12 -17.34
C GLY A 62 34.21 10.91 -17.94
N LEU A 63 33.69 9.68 -17.88
CA LEU A 63 32.30 9.29 -18.11
C LEU A 63 31.68 8.85 -16.77
N ASN A 64 30.51 9.43 -16.45
CA ASN A 64 29.67 8.99 -15.33
C ASN A 64 28.32 8.55 -15.89
N ILE A 65 27.81 7.41 -15.44
CA ILE A 65 26.50 6.89 -15.82
C ILE A 65 25.74 6.46 -14.56
N ILE A 66 24.46 6.84 -14.50
CA ILE A 66 23.46 6.27 -13.60
C ILE A 66 22.42 5.57 -14.47
N GLY A 67 22.36 4.25 -14.37
CA GLY A 67 21.29 3.44 -14.93
C GLY A 67 20.23 3.17 -13.87
N ALA A 68 18.94 3.28 -14.22
CA ALA A 68 17.85 2.90 -13.33
C ALA A 68 16.66 2.31 -14.11
N LEU A 69 15.90 1.42 -13.48
CA LEU A 69 14.60 0.98 -13.96
C LEU A 69 13.50 1.80 -13.28
N ILE A 70 12.62 2.42 -14.06
CA ILE A 70 11.47 3.18 -13.55
C ILE A 70 10.15 2.67 -14.16
N ASP A 71 9.03 2.98 -13.53
CA ASP A 71 7.66 2.71 -13.99
C ASP A 71 6.85 3.99 -14.25
N ASP A 72 7.44 5.16 -14.02
CA ASP A 72 6.78 6.46 -14.13
C ASP A 72 7.22 7.21 -15.40
N ARG A 73 6.28 7.46 -16.32
CA ARG A 73 6.52 8.28 -17.52
C ARG A 73 6.60 9.77 -17.22
N GLU A 74 5.99 10.25 -16.14
CA GLU A 74 6.02 11.67 -15.77
C GLU A 74 7.44 12.10 -15.38
N PHE A 75 8.32 11.16 -15.03
CA PHE A 75 9.74 11.41 -14.79
C PHE A 75 10.43 12.21 -15.90
N PHE A 76 10.06 12.00 -17.17
CA PHE A 76 10.66 12.74 -18.30
C PHE A 76 10.26 14.22 -18.29
N ASP A 77 9.03 14.53 -17.90
CA ASP A 77 8.53 15.90 -17.78
C ASP A 77 9.12 16.56 -16.53
N GLU A 78 9.23 15.84 -15.42
CA GLU A 78 9.90 16.31 -14.20
C GLU A 78 11.38 16.62 -14.45
N TRP A 79 12.07 15.83 -15.26
CA TRP A 79 13.49 16.06 -15.61
C TRP A 79 13.73 17.39 -16.33
N GLN A 80 12.73 17.93 -17.04
CA GLN A 80 12.85 19.23 -17.71
C GLN A 80 12.74 20.42 -16.75
N LYS A 81 12.31 20.19 -15.50
CA LYS A 81 12.16 21.26 -14.51
C LYS A 81 13.54 21.66 -13.95
N PRO A 82 13.69 22.90 -13.43
CA PRO A 82 14.95 23.35 -12.83
C PRO A 82 15.40 22.53 -11.61
N GLN A 83 14.46 21.89 -10.92
CA GLN A 83 14.75 21.04 -9.78
C GLN A 83 14.96 19.59 -10.25
N MET A 84 16.10 19.01 -9.87
CA MET A 84 16.41 17.62 -10.22
C MET A 84 15.40 16.66 -9.56
N PRO A 85 14.71 15.80 -10.34
CA PRO A 85 13.78 14.85 -9.78
C PRO A 85 14.50 13.78 -8.96
N ARG A 86 13.80 13.21 -7.98
CA ARG A 86 14.30 12.06 -7.23
C ARG A 86 14.29 10.83 -8.14
N ILE A 87 15.43 10.16 -8.26
CA ILE A 87 15.56 8.93 -9.05
C ILE A 87 15.24 7.74 -8.13
N GLU A 88 14.03 7.22 -8.23
CA GLU A 88 13.61 5.98 -7.56
C GLU A 88 13.65 4.82 -8.54
N SER A 89 14.33 3.72 -8.17
CA SER A 89 14.42 2.53 -9.01
C SER A 89 13.43 1.45 -8.56
N VAL A 90 12.79 0.80 -9.51
CA VAL A 90 11.82 -0.28 -9.30
C VAL A 90 12.43 -1.61 -9.76
N ASP A 91 12.36 -2.64 -8.91
CA ASP A 91 12.90 -3.97 -9.20
C ASP A 91 11.82 -5.03 -9.45
N THR A 92 10.55 -4.69 -9.21
CA THR A 92 9.42 -5.62 -9.28
C THR A 92 8.26 -4.98 -10.03
N PHE A 93 7.82 -5.63 -11.09
CA PHE A 93 6.77 -5.16 -12.00
C PHE A 93 5.71 -6.24 -12.18
N ARG A 94 4.50 -5.83 -12.57
CA ARG A 94 3.38 -6.71 -12.89
C ARG A 94 3.23 -6.83 -14.40
N ARG A 95 2.60 -7.92 -14.84
CA ARG A 95 2.04 -7.97 -16.20
C ARG A 95 1.13 -6.76 -16.43
N GLY A 96 1.29 -6.08 -17.56
CA GLY A 96 0.60 -4.84 -17.89
C GLY A 96 1.35 -3.57 -17.49
N ASP A 97 2.34 -3.66 -16.58
CA ASP A 97 3.19 -2.52 -16.25
C ASP A 97 4.16 -2.21 -17.41
N GLU A 98 4.70 -1.00 -17.38
CA GLU A 98 5.80 -0.60 -18.25
C GLU A 98 7.10 -0.54 -17.45
N VAL A 99 8.14 -1.17 -17.99
CA VAL A 99 9.50 -1.09 -17.46
C VAL A 99 10.30 -0.17 -18.35
N ILE A 100 10.84 0.91 -17.78
CA ILE A 100 11.59 1.93 -18.51
C ILE A 100 13.02 1.96 -18.00
N PRO A 101 13.98 1.31 -18.68
CA PRO A 101 15.40 1.51 -18.41
C PRO A 101 15.81 2.92 -18.85
N ILE A 102 16.20 3.74 -17.88
CA ILE A 102 16.76 5.08 -18.12
C ILE A 102 18.28 5.07 -17.93
N ILE A 103 18.95 5.91 -18.73
CA ILE A 103 20.38 6.20 -18.61
C ILE A 103 20.51 7.71 -18.40
N ILE A 104 21.09 8.10 -17.27
CA ILE A 104 21.53 9.46 -16.98
C ILE A 104 23.04 9.48 -17.08
N PHE A 105 23.62 10.45 -17.77
CA PHE A 105 25.05 10.47 -18.02
C PHE A 105 25.65 11.87 -17.90
N ALA A 106 26.97 11.90 -17.69
CA ALA A 106 27.82 13.07 -17.83
C ALA A 106 29.13 12.63 -18.47
N THR A 107 29.65 13.39 -19.44
CA THR A 107 30.93 13.07 -20.08
C THR A 107 31.78 14.32 -20.29
N SER A 108 33.10 14.12 -20.22
CA SER A 108 34.10 15.12 -20.61
C SER A 108 34.63 14.92 -22.03
N ALA A 109 34.25 13.84 -22.70
CA ALA A 109 34.64 13.56 -24.08
C ALA A 109 33.91 14.49 -25.05
N LYS A 110 34.66 15.03 -26.01
CA LYS A 110 34.16 15.99 -27.01
C LYS A 110 34.81 15.73 -28.36
N ASP A 111 34.00 15.75 -29.41
CA ASP A 111 34.47 15.71 -30.79
C ASP A 111 35.14 17.05 -31.20
N GLN A 112 35.57 17.14 -32.46
CA GLN A 112 36.17 18.35 -33.02
C GLN A 112 35.27 19.60 -32.98
N ASN A 113 33.95 19.42 -32.83
CA ASN A 113 32.95 20.49 -32.73
C ASN A 113 32.58 20.79 -31.26
N GLY A 114 33.17 20.09 -30.29
CA GLY A 114 32.84 20.23 -28.87
C GLY A 114 31.64 19.39 -28.40
N ASN A 115 31.10 18.52 -29.26
CA ASN A 115 29.92 17.72 -29.02
C ASN A 115 30.26 16.38 -28.36
N ALA A 116 29.33 15.85 -27.56
CA ALA A 116 29.40 14.47 -27.10
C ALA A 116 28.62 13.55 -28.06
N ASP A 117 29.09 12.31 -28.19
CA ASP A 117 28.43 11.26 -28.98
C ASP A 117 28.38 9.96 -28.16
N LEU A 118 27.18 9.63 -27.70
CA LEU A 118 26.89 8.43 -26.93
C LEU A 118 25.71 7.68 -27.55
N THR A 119 25.92 6.40 -27.81
CA THR A 119 24.91 5.46 -28.27
C THR A 119 24.83 4.25 -27.34
N TYR A 120 23.79 3.42 -27.49
CA TYR A 120 23.73 2.16 -26.77
C TYR A 120 22.97 1.08 -27.53
N ASP A 121 23.34 -0.16 -27.24
CA ASP A 121 22.60 -1.35 -27.61
C ASP A 121 21.92 -1.90 -26.36
N ILE A 122 20.75 -2.53 -26.50
CA ILE A 122 20.02 -3.13 -25.39
C ILE A 122 19.40 -4.47 -25.80
N THR A 123 19.53 -5.47 -24.93
CA THR A 123 18.91 -6.78 -25.07
C THR A 123 18.15 -7.11 -23.79
N ILE A 124 16.86 -7.42 -23.94
CA ILE A 124 15.99 -7.85 -22.86
C ILE A 124 15.77 -9.36 -23.00
N ARG A 125 15.90 -10.12 -21.90
CA ARG A 125 15.65 -11.56 -21.88
C ARG A 125 14.59 -11.92 -20.86
N LYS A 126 13.75 -12.90 -21.25
CA LYS A 126 12.75 -13.56 -20.41
C LYS A 126 13.45 -14.48 -19.38
N PRO A 127 12.72 -14.98 -18.36
CA PRO A 127 13.27 -15.87 -17.35
C PRO A 127 13.82 -17.20 -17.88
N ASP A 128 13.34 -17.67 -19.03
CA ASP A 128 13.85 -18.85 -19.72
C ASP A 128 15.11 -18.58 -20.57
N GLY A 129 15.60 -17.34 -20.58
CA GLY A 129 16.76 -16.88 -21.35
C GLY A 129 16.45 -16.47 -22.79
N SER A 130 15.22 -16.69 -23.28
CA SER A 130 14.81 -16.25 -24.62
C SER A 130 14.78 -14.72 -24.72
N VAL A 131 15.06 -14.20 -25.92
CA VAL A 131 15.10 -12.75 -26.15
C VAL A 131 13.68 -12.20 -26.17
N TYR A 132 13.41 -11.24 -25.30
CA TYR A 132 12.17 -10.46 -25.27
C TYR A 132 12.17 -9.36 -26.32
N GLY A 133 13.29 -8.64 -26.42
CA GLY A 133 13.48 -7.53 -27.35
C GLY A 133 14.95 -7.16 -27.47
N HIS A 134 15.31 -6.56 -28.59
CA HIS A 134 16.67 -6.16 -28.89
C HIS A 134 16.66 -4.91 -29.79
N HIS A 135 17.51 -3.95 -29.45
CA HIS A 135 17.67 -2.71 -30.20
C HIS A 135 19.14 -2.32 -30.24
N ASP A 136 19.60 -1.90 -31.41
CA ASP A 136 20.97 -1.46 -31.64
C ASP A 136 21.02 0.04 -31.96
N LYS A 137 22.14 0.67 -31.59
CA LYS A 137 22.52 2.04 -31.96
C LYS A 137 21.49 3.10 -31.59
N LEU A 138 20.84 2.91 -30.44
CA LEU A 138 19.95 3.92 -29.88
C LEU A 138 20.77 5.11 -29.37
N VAL A 139 20.21 6.31 -29.50
CA VAL A 139 20.92 7.54 -29.15
C VAL A 139 20.70 7.87 -27.67
N ILE A 140 21.80 7.93 -26.91
CA ILE A 140 21.80 8.59 -25.60
C ILE A 140 21.94 10.10 -25.81
N TRP A 141 22.95 10.50 -26.57
CA TRP A 141 23.23 11.90 -26.87
C TRP A 141 24.04 12.01 -28.15
N LYS A 142 23.66 12.95 -29.01
CA LYS A 142 24.35 13.21 -30.27
C LYS A 142 24.07 14.63 -30.74
N ASP A 143 24.99 15.16 -31.55
CA ASP A 143 24.90 16.44 -32.27
C ASP A 143 24.66 17.65 -31.34
N ALA A 144 25.20 17.60 -30.12
CA ALA A 144 25.09 18.68 -29.16
C ALA A 144 26.28 18.70 -28.16
N PRO A 145 26.62 19.87 -27.59
CA PRO A 145 27.70 20.01 -26.62
C PRO A 145 27.58 19.02 -25.46
N ALA A 146 28.71 18.57 -24.92
CA ALA A 146 28.72 17.66 -23.77
C ALA A 146 27.97 18.28 -22.57
N PRO A 147 26.91 17.64 -22.06
CA PRO A 147 26.13 18.18 -20.96
C PRO A 147 26.84 17.96 -19.61
N MET A 148 26.55 18.80 -18.62
CA MET A 148 26.97 18.54 -17.24
C MET A 148 26.33 17.26 -16.67
N MET A 149 25.05 17.04 -16.99
CA MET A 149 24.30 15.83 -16.71
C MET A 149 23.05 15.81 -17.58
N HIS A 150 22.70 14.67 -18.17
CA HIS A 150 21.50 14.59 -19.00
C HIS A 150 20.88 13.20 -19.06
N LEU A 151 19.59 13.15 -19.42
CA LEU A 151 18.82 11.93 -19.61
C LEU A 151 18.98 11.43 -21.06
N VAL A 152 18.91 10.11 -21.24
CA VAL A 152 18.86 9.43 -22.55
C VAL A 152 17.84 10.07 -23.49
N LYS A 153 18.23 10.35 -24.74
CA LYS A 153 17.33 10.92 -25.77
C LYS A 153 16.31 9.91 -26.31
N GLN A 154 16.70 8.64 -26.49
CA GLN A 154 15.85 7.59 -27.04
C GLN A 154 15.70 6.43 -26.05
N PRO A 155 14.85 6.55 -25.01
CA PRO A 155 14.60 5.47 -24.07
C PRO A 155 13.81 4.32 -24.73
N VAL A 156 14.04 3.09 -24.25
CA VAL A 156 13.21 1.93 -24.58
C VAL A 156 12.13 1.78 -23.51
N VAL A 157 10.89 1.53 -23.93
CA VAL A 157 9.78 1.19 -23.03
C VAL A 157 9.41 -0.26 -23.24
N ILE A 158 9.56 -1.07 -22.20
CA ILE A 158 9.19 -2.49 -22.20
C ILE A 158 7.76 -2.59 -21.66
N ARG A 159 6.81 -2.95 -22.50
CA ARG A 159 5.43 -3.22 -22.08
C ARG A 159 5.30 -4.68 -21.74
N LEU A 160 5.02 -5.01 -20.48
CA LEU A 160 4.82 -6.40 -20.06
C LEU A 160 3.42 -6.84 -20.48
N GLU A 161 3.33 -7.88 -21.30
CA GLU A 161 2.06 -8.43 -21.76
C GLU A 161 1.39 -9.31 -20.69
N LYS A 162 0.06 -9.47 -20.78
CA LYS A 162 -0.68 -10.37 -19.89
C LYS A 162 -0.24 -11.83 -19.98
N THR A 163 0.40 -12.22 -21.08
CA THR A 163 0.85 -13.58 -21.32
C THR A 163 2.33 -13.79 -20.99
N ASP A 164 3.05 -12.72 -20.64
CA ASP A 164 4.48 -12.79 -20.41
C ASP A 164 4.83 -13.70 -19.22
N PRO A 165 5.90 -14.51 -19.31
CA PRO A 165 6.28 -15.41 -18.23
C PRO A 165 6.60 -14.63 -16.95
N LEU A 166 6.22 -15.20 -15.82
CA LEU A 166 6.60 -14.70 -14.51
C LEU A 166 8.04 -15.10 -14.19
N GLY A 167 8.74 -14.30 -13.39
CA GLY A 167 10.12 -14.60 -12.99
C GLY A 167 11.05 -13.42 -13.21
N ILE A 168 12.36 -13.69 -13.22
CA ILE A 168 13.39 -12.65 -13.34
C ILE A 168 13.71 -12.42 -14.81
N TYR A 169 13.56 -11.18 -15.23
CA TYR A 169 14.00 -10.69 -16.53
C TYR A 169 15.36 -10.04 -16.35
N THR A 170 16.19 -10.12 -17.39
CA THR A 170 17.50 -9.47 -17.41
C THR A 170 17.58 -8.53 -18.59
N ILE A 171 18.17 -7.35 -18.35
CA ILE A 171 18.46 -6.37 -19.40
C ILE A 171 19.96 -6.20 -19.45
N HIS A 172 20.55 -6.45 -20.60
CA HIS A 172 21.94 -6.14 -20.89
C HIS A 172 21.97 -4.93 -21.82
N ALA A 173 22.45 -3.80 -21.33
CA ALA A 173 22.71 -2.61 -22.13
C ALA A 173 24.21 -2.41 -22.28
N THR A 174 24.66 -1.99 -23.46
CA THR A 174 26.06 -1.62 -23.69
C THR A 174 26.09 -0.18 -24.17
N VAL A 175 26.68 0.71 -23.37
CA VAL A 175 26.84 2.12 -23.70
C VAL A 175 28.17 2.31 -24.42
N PHE A 176 28.12 3.01 -25.56
CA PHE A 176 29.28 3.39 -26.37
C PHE A 176 29.48 4.89 -26.28
N GLU A 177 30.64 5.31 -25.79
CA GLU A 177 31.10 6.69 -25.88
C GLU A 177 32.04 6.78 -27.09
N ASN A 178 31.48 7.30 -28.18
CA ASN A 178 32.03 7.16 -29.53
C ASN A 178 33.22 8.09 -29.79
N VAL A 179 33.44 9.11 -28.94
CA VAL A 179 34.55 10.05 -29.12
C VAL A 179 35.87 9.43 -28.63
N ARG A 180 35.86 8.71 -27.51
CA ARG A 180 37.03 8.01 -26.97
C ARG A 180 37.04 6.52 -27.25
N ASN A 181 36.04 5.99 -27.94
CA ASN A 181 35.85 4.54 -28.16
C ASN A 181 35.77 3.75 -26.85
N GLN A 182 35.13 4.31 -25.83
CA GLN A 182 34.91 3.64 -24.55
C GLN A 182 33.60 2.86 -24.59
N THR A 183 33.60 1.64 -24.05
CA THR A 183 32.42 0.76 -24.00
C THR A 183 32.14 0.37 -22.56
N VAL A 184 30.89 0.54 -22.11
CA VAL A 184 30.47 0.30 -20.72
C VAL A 184 29.25 -0.63 -20.71
N PRO A 185 29.37 -1.88 -20.24
CA PRO A 185 28.22 -2.75 -20.02
C PRO A 185 27.45 -2.33 -18.77
N ILE A 186 26.12 -2.38 -18.84
CA ILE A 186 25.19 -2.07 -17.77
C ILE A 186 24.14 -3.18 -17.72
N ASP A 187 24.11 -3.93 -16.61
CA ASP A 187 23.20 -5.03 -16.41
C ASP A 187 22.12 -4.67 -15.39
N PHE A 188 20.86 -4.83 -15.80
CA PHE A 188 19.71 -4.76 -14.90
C PHE A 188 19.03 -6.11 -14.75
N SER A 189 18.34 -6.28 -13.63
CA SER A 189 17.38 -7.36 -13.46
C SER A 189 16.15 -6.89 -12.71
N PHE A 190 15.00 -7.39 -13.13
CA PHE A 190 13.72 -7.12 -12.49
C PHE A 190 12.85 -8.36 -12.44
N ARG A 191 11.94 -8.41 -11.48
CA ARG A 191 11.00 -9.51 -11.32
C ARG A 191 9.64 -9.15 -11.88
N VAL A 192 9.13 -9.98 -12.79
CA VAL A 192 7.74 -9.93 -13.21
C VAL A 192 6.94 -10.87 -12.33
N ILE A 193 5.98 -10.30 -11.63
CA ILE A 193 4.98 -11.04 -10.87
C ILE A 193 3.65 -11.00 -11.62
N GLU A 194 2.75 -11.91 -11.27
CA GLU A 194 1.42 -11.90 -11.85
C GLU A 194 0.76 -10.55 -11.54
N ASP A 195 -0.11 -10.09 -12.45
CA ASP A 195 -1.20 -9.18 -12.11
C ASP A 195 -2.19 -9.97 -11.23
N SER A 196 -1.67 -10.48 -10.12
CA SER A 196 -2.49 -11.09 -9.11
C SER A 196 -3.22 -9.91 -8.50
N ILE A 197 -4.54 -9.91 -8.71
CA ILE A 197 -5.47 -9.85 -7.57
C ILE A 197 -4.68 -10.47 -6.43
N LEU A 198 -4.14 -9.63 -5.54
CA LEU A 198 -3.35 -10.15 -4.43
C LEU A 198 -4.13 -11.33 -3.89
N SER A 199 -3.52 -12.52 -3.81
CA SER A 199 -4.21 -13.65 -3.18
C SER A 199 -4.80 -13.14 -1.87
N ALA A 200 -5.98 -13.63 -1.45
CA ALA A 200 -6.62 -13.06 -0.26
C ALA A 200 -5.64 -12.91 0.92
N GLU A 201 -4.68 -13.83 1.02
CA GLU A 201 -3.54 -13.79 1.93
C GLU A 201 -2.50 -12.69 1.63
N ALA A 202 -2.02 -12.55 0.39
CA ALA A 202 -1.11 -11.47 0.02
C ALA A 202 -1.76 -10.08 0.19
N MET A 203 -3.06 -9.98 -0.09
CA MET A 203 -3.85 -8.76 0.10
C MET A 203 -3.92 -8.42 1.58
N ASN A 204 -4.29 -9.41 2.39
CA ASN A 204 -4.35 -9.27 3.83
C ASN A 204 -2.99 -8.82 4.39
N ARG A 205 -1.90 -9.49 4.01
CA ARG A 205 -0.55 -9.12 4.44
C ARG A 205 -0.18 -7.69 4.03
N GLN A 206 -0.50 -7.30 2.80
CA GLN A 206 -0.20 -5.96 2.30
C GLN A 206 -1.00 -4.88 3.05
N LEU A 207 -2.29 -5.12 3.32
CA LEU A 207 -3.12 -4.22 4.12
C LEU A 207 -2.60 -4.13 5.55
N THR A 208 -2.43 -5.26 6.23
CA THR A 208 -2.02 -5.37 7.64
C THR A 208 -0.70 -4.67 7.95
N PHE A 209 0.28 -4.72 7.04
CA PHE A 209 1.60 -4.11 7.25
C PHE A 209 1.85 -2.83 6.43
N TYR A 210 0.82 -2.26 5.82
CA TYR A 210 0.94 -1.08 4.95
C TYR A 210 1.66 0.10 5.64
N TYR A 211 1.36 0.37 6.92
CA TYR A 211 1.98 1.44 7.70
C TYR A 211 3.51 1.40 7.78
N ARG A 212 4.16 0.26 7.47
CA ARG A 212 5.62 0.14 7.49
C ARG A 212 6.28 0.83 6.29
N LYS A 213 5.62 0.78 5.13
CA LYS A 213 6.06 1.45 3.89
C LYS A 213 4.81 1.90 3.11
N PRO A 214 4.14 2.97 3.56
CA PRO A 214 2.93 3.47 2.91
C PRO A 214 3.21 3.82 1.45
N ASN A 215 2.40 3.29 0.53
CA ASN A 215 2.46 3.65 -0.88
C ASN A 215 1.04 3.88 -1.40
N PRO A 216 0.58 5.13 -1.51
CA PRO A 216 -0.79 5.43 -1.96
C PRO A 216 -1.06 4.99 -3.40
N LEU A 217 -0.01 4.80 -4.21
CA LEU A 217 -0.14 4.35 -5.60
C LEU A 217 -0.71 2.93 -5.73
N VAL A 218 -0.65 2.12 -4.66
CA VAL A 218 -1.22 0.76 -4.67
C VAL A 218 -2.72 0.74 -4.36
N LEU A 219 -3.29 1.83 -3.84
CA LEU A 219 -4.69 1.86 -3.39
C LEU A 219 -5.68 1.64 -4.54
N PRO A 220 -5.52 2.25 -5.74
CA PRO A 220 -6.36 1.95 -6.90
C PRO A 220 -6.43 0.46 -7.24
N ALA A 221 -5.28 -0.22 -7.26
CA ALA A 221 -5.20 -1.65 -7.55
C ALA A 221 -5.89 -2.49 -6.46
N LEU A 222 -5.72 -2.10 -5.19
CA LEU A 222 -6.41 -2.74 -4.07
C LEU A 222 -7.93 -2.60 -4.16
N MET A 223 -8.46 -1.44 -4.57
CA MET A 223 -9.90 -1.24 -4.75
C MET A 223 -10.48 -2.21 -5.79
N ARG A 224 -9.84 -2.30 -6.96
CA ARG A 224 -10.26 -3.21 -8.05
C ARG A 224 -10.16 -4.67 -7.62
N THR A 225 -9.13 -5.00 -6.83
CA THR A 225 -8.92 -6.35 -6.26
C THR A 225 -10.07 -6.71 -5.31
N ILE A 226 -10.42 -5.80 -4.38
CA ILE A 226 -11.50 -5.97 -3.41
C ILE A 226 -12.86 -6.17 -4.10
N GLU A 227 -13.13 -5.37 -5.14
CA GLU A 227 -14.34 -5.50 -5.96
C GLU A 227 -14.39 -6.85 -6.67
N LYS A 228 -13.34 -7.19 -7.42
CA LYS A 228 -13.29 -8.43 -8.20
C LYS A 228 -13.38 -9.68 -7.31
N ALA A 229 -12.89 -9.60 -6.07
CA ALA A 229 -12.95 -10.67 -5.10
C ALA A 229 -14.30 -10.79 -4.36
N GLY A 230 -15.26 -9.87 -4.56
CA GLY A 230 -16.51 -9.85 -3.80
C GLY A 230 -16.29 -9.68 -2.30
N THR A 231 -15.19 -9.01 -1.90
CA THR A 231 -14.80 -8.96 -0.47
C THR A 231 -15.83 -8.19 0.35
N LEU A 232 -16.48 -7.20 -0.25
CA LEU A 232 -17.49 -6.35 0.40
C LEU A 232 -18.85 -7.04 0.61
N ASP A 233 -19.08 -8.20 0.00
CA ASP A 233 -20.28 -9.03 0.23
C ASP A 233 -20.32 -9.55 1.67
N LYS A 234 -19.14 -9.66 2.30
CA LYS A 234 -19.00 -10.02 3.71
C LYS A 234 -19.09 -8.75 4.54
N GLN A 235 -20.21 -8.56 5.25
CA GLN A 235 -20.42 -7.39 6.11
C GLN A 235 -19.28 -7.18 7.13
N SER A 236 -18.68 -8.25 7.65
CA SER A 236 -17.54 -8.18 8.57
C SER A 236 -16.25 -7.68 7.95
N ALA A 237 -16.09 -7.72 6.62
CA ALA A 237 -14.93 -7.16 5.94
C ALA A 237 -15.05 -5.64 5.70
N GLN A 238 -16.26 -5.09 5.76
CA GLN A 238 -16.51 -3.68 5.42
C GLN A 238 -15.85 -2.72 6.40
N SER A 239 -16.03 -2.91 7.71
CA SER A 239 -15.47 -2.01 8.74
C SER A 239 -13.94 -1.85 8.70
N PRO A 240 -13.13 -2.91 8.64
CA PRO A 240 -11.68 -2.73 8.52
C PRO A 240 -11.27 -2.08 7.21
N ILE A 241 -11.97 -2.36 6.10
CA ILE A 241 -11.71 -1.71 4.81
C ILE A 241 -12.06 -0.21 4.87
N ILE A 242 -13.17 0.18 5.52
CA ILE A 242 -13.53 1.59 5.76
C ILE A 242 -12.40 2.29 6.49
N GLY A 243 -11.95 1.73 7.62
CA GLY A 243 -10.88 2.32 8.42
C GLY A 243 -9.59 2.47 7.63
N PHE A 244 -9.19 1.41 6.92
CA PHE A 244 -7.97 1.39 6.12
C PHE A 244 -7.99 2.45 5.02
N PHE A 245 -8.99 2.42 4.13
CA PHE A 245 -9.01 3.33 2.99
C PHE A 245 -9.27 4.77 3.41
N THR A 246 -10.03 5.02 4.48
CA THR A 246 -10.21 6.38 5.01
C THR A 246 -8.86 7.00 5.39
N LEU A 247 -8.03 6.29 6.15
CA LEU A 247 -6.73 6.84 6.58
C LEU A 247 -5.66 6.78 5.49
N ALA A 248 -5.63 5.72 4.67
CA ALA A 248 -4.64 5.58 3.60
C ALA A 248 -4.82 6.68 2.54
N MET A 249 -6.06 7.01 2.18
CA MET A 249 -6.36 8.13 1.27
C MET A 249 -6.09 9.49 1.92
N ALA A 250 -6.40 9.66 3.21
CA ALA A 250 -6.13 10.91 3.93
C ALA A 250 -4.64 11.23 4.04
N ALA A 251 -3.78 10.21 4.03
CA ALA A 251 -2.33 10.35 4.09
C ALA A 251 -1.65 10.51 2.71
N ALA A 252 -2.38 10.32 1.61
CA ALA A 252 -1.81 10.42 0.26
C ALA A 252 -1.49 11.89 -0.09
N PRO A 253 -0.28 12.19 -0.59
CA PRO A 253 0.07 13.53 -1.04
C PRO A 253 -0.59 13.80 -2.41
N GLY A 254 -1.35 14.89 -2.51
CA GLY A 254 -1.72 15.47 -3.82
C GLY A 254 -2.97 14.89 -4.49
N ASP A 255 -3.77 15.85 -4.96
CA ASP A 255 -4.98 15.83 -5.76
C ASP A 255 -6.15 14.88 -5.44
N SER A 256 -7.31 15.49 -5.21
CA SER A 256 -8.57 14.77 -5.05
C SER A 256 -8.88 13.86 -6.25
N ASP A 257 -8.36 14.20 -7.42
CA ASP A 257 -8.74 13.55 -8.67
C ASP A 257 -8.11 12.16 -8.83
N TYR A 258 -6.99 11.88 -8.14
CA TYR A 258 -6.26 10.61 -8.23
C TYR A 258 -7.13 9.39 -7.89
N PHE A 259 -7.80 9.42 -6.73
CA PHE A 259 -8.68 8.32 -6.32
C PHE A 259 -10.04 8.38 -7.01
N ALA A 260 -10.55 9.59 -7.28
CA ALA A 260 -11.85 9.79 -7.90
C ALA A 260 -11.95 9.12 -9.28
N GLY A 261 -10.88 9.20 -10.09
CA GLY A 261 -10.81 8.52 -11.39
C GLY A 261 -10.99 7.01 -11.25
N THR A 262 -10.28 6.38 -10.31
CA THR A 262 -10.43 4.93 -10.09
C THR A 262 -11.82 4.57 -9.54
N ILE A 263 -12.29 5.28 -8.51
CA ILE A 263 -13.61 5.05 -7.89
C ILE A 263 -14.72 5.14 -8.94
N ASN A 264 -14.61 6.04 -9.90
CA ASN A 264 -15.60 6.21 -10.96
C ASN A 264 -15.69 5.03 -11.94
N THR A 265 -14.63 4.22 -12.04
CA THR A 265 -14.57 3.02 -12.89
C THR A 265 -15.02 1.74 -12.19
N LEU A 266 -15.22 1.78 -10.88
CA LEU A 266 -15.73 0.66 -10.08
C LEU A 266 -17.20 0.39 -10.38
N GLY A 267 -17.60 -0.89 -10.30
CA GLY A 267 -18.98 -1.34 -10.44
C GLY A 267 -19.74 -1.23 -9.12
N GLU A 268 -20.15 -2.37 -8.55
CA GLU A 268 -20.98 -2.42 -7.33
C GLU A 268 -20.29 -1.81 -6.11
N SER A 269 -18.95 -1.85 -6.08
CA SER A 269 -18.15 -1.32 -4.95
C SER A 269 -17.98 0.22 -5.00
N LYS A 270 -18.40 0.89 -6.08
CA LYS A 270 -18.25 2.34 -6.25
C LYS A 270 -18.80 3.15 -5.08
N ALA A 271 -20.02 2.86 -4.64
CA ALA A 271 -20.66 3.60 -3.55
C ALA A 271 -19.88 3.47 -2.23
N PHE A 272 -19.36 2.28 -1.95
CA PHE A 272 -18.58 2.00 -0.76
C PHE A 272 -17.25 2.76 -0.74
N PHE A 273 -16.49 2.74 -1.84
CA PHE A 273 -15.22 3.48 -1.91
C PHE A 273 -15.43 4.98 -2.00
N SER A 274 -16.52 5.45 -2.62
CA SER A 274 -16.93 6.86 -2.56
C SER A 274 -17.17 7.30 -1.11
N TYR A 275 -17.79 6.44 -0.30
CA TYR A 275 -18.00 6.69 1.12
C TYR A 275 -16.66 6.79 1.88
N CYS A 276 -15.75 5.84 1.71
CA CYS A 276 -14.42 5.88 2.33
C CYS A 276 -13.65 7.17 1.95
N TYR A 277 -13.69 7.53 0.67
CA TYR A 277 -13.07 8.73 0.14
C TYR A 277 -13.70 10.04 0.67
N SER A 278 -15.01 10.03 0.96
CA SER A 278 -15.67 11.17 1.62
C SER A 278 -15.20 11.33 3.07
N LEU A 279 -15.03 10.22 3.80
CA LEU A 279 -14.54 10.23 5.17
C LEU A 279 -13.07 10.67 5.24
N SER A 280 -12.26 10.34 4.23
CA SER A 280 -10.82 10.66 4.20
C SER A 280 -10.53 12.16 4.17
N ARG A 281 -11.55 13.01 3.94
CA ARG A 281 -11.45 14.47 4.03
C ARG A 281 -11.13 14.96 5.44
N ASN A 282 -11.39 14.14 6.46
CA ASN A 282 -10.95 14.40 7.82
C ASN A 282 -10.26 13.17 8.40
N LYS A 283 -8.93 13.26 8.56
CA LYS A 283 -8.08 12.16 9.05
C LYS A 283 -8.48 11.65 10.44
N ASP A 284 -9.11 12.48 11.28
CA ASP A 284 -9.48 12.10 12.64
C ASP A 284 -10.90 11.52 12.74
N THR A 285 -11.64 11.40 11.62
CA THR A 285 -13.01 10.87 11.59
C THR A 285 -13.13 9.46 12.19
N VAL A 286 -12.18 8.56 11.88
CA VAL A 286 -12.20 7.19 12.44
C VAL A 286 -11.83 7.20 13.92
N LEU A 287 -10.84 8.01 14.32
CA LEU A 287 -10.40 8.12 15.71
C LEU A 287 -11.53 8.60 16.64
N HIS A 288 -12.37 9.52 16.15
CA HIS A 288 -13.47 10.11 16.90
C HIS A 288 -14.83 9.46 16.65
N TRP A 289 -14.86 8.26 16.05
CA TRP A 289 -16.12 7.56 15.83
C TRP A 289 -16.83 7.25 17.15
N ASN A 290 -17.97 7.91 17.39
CA ASN A 290 -18.65 7.91 18.68
C ASN A 290 -19.64 6.75 18.80
N SER A 291 -19.14 5.51 18.70
CA SER A 291 -19.92 4.29 18.90
C SER A 291 -19.04 3.22 19.54
N HIS A 292 -19.60 2.42 20.44
CA HIS A 292 -18.94 1.29 21.08
C HIS A 292 -19.52 -0.01 20.50
N HIS A 293 -18.79 -0.61 19.56
CA HIS A 293 -19.20 -1.83 18.90
C HIS A 293 -17.97 -2.59 18.39
N PRO A 294 -17.96 -3.93 18.32
CA PRO A 294 -16.82 -4.68 17.79
C PRO A 294 -16.40 -4.25 16.37
N SER A 295 -17.36 -3.86 15.54
CA SER A 295 -17.06 -3.36 14.18
C SER A 295 -16.30 -2.02 14.19
N VAL A 296 -16.45 -1.20 15.23
CA VAL A 296 -15.63 0.01 15.40
C VAL A 296 -14.19 -0.38 15.75
N ASN A 297 -13.98 -1.43 16.54
CA ASN A 297 -12.64 -1.97 16.78
C ASN A 297 -11.99 -2.43 15.47
N ASP A 298 -12.72 -3.14 14.62
CA ASP A 298 -12.20 -3.57 13.31
C ASP A 298 -11.83 -2.37 12.42
N MET A 299 -12.64 -1.32 12.45
CA MET A 299 -12.36 -0.07 11.74
C MET A 299 -11.12 0.66 12.29
N LEU A 300 -10.94 0.71 13.61
CA LEU A 300 -9.74 1.26 14.25
C LEU A 300 -8.48 0.47 13.86
N TRP A 301 -8.56 -0.86 13.78
CA TRP A 301 -7.47 -1.70 13.28
C TRP A 301 -7.13 -1.42 11.83
N GLY A 302 -8.14 -1.34 10.95
CA GLY A 302 -7.94 -0.96 9.55
C GLY A 302 -7.23 0.39 9.43
N ALA A 303 -7.68 1.39 10.20
CA ALA A 303 -7.07 2.71 10.24
C ALA A 303 -5.61 2.67 10.76
N PHE A 304 -5.33 1.82 11.76
CA PHE A 304 -3.97 1.64 12.27
C PHE A 304 -3.09 0.98 11.22
N PHE A 305 -3.57 -0.04 10.50
CA PHE A 305 -2.80 -0.68 9.44
C PHE A 305 -2.45 0.28 8.30
N ALA A 306 -3.31 1.26 8.03
CA ALA A 306 -3.04 2.32 7.05
C ALA A 306 -2.03 3.38 7.51
N SER A 307 -2.06 3.78 8.79
CA SER A 307 -1.36 4.97 9.29
C SER A 307 -0.22 4.69 10.28
N GLY A 308 -0.31 3.58 11.02
CA GLY A 308 0.52 3.29 12.16
C GLY A 308 0.36 4.27 13.32
N ASP A 309 -0.75 5.02 13.37
CA ASP A 309 -1.03 6.05 14.37
C ASP A 309 -1.32 5.43 15.74
N ARG A 310 -0.53 5.82 16.74
CA ARG A 310 -0.64 5.36 18.13
C ARG A 310 -2.02 5.64 18.75
N ARG A 311 -2.63 6.77 18.40
CA ARG A 311 -3.91 7.21 19.00
C ARG A 311 -5.04 6.20 18.76
N LEU A 312 -4.96 5.44 17.67
CA LEU A 312 -5.93 4.39 17.34
C LEU A 312 -5.78 3.17 18.27
N ILE A 313 -4.55 2.83 18.65
CA ILE A 313 -4.28 1.77 19.64
C ILE A 313 -4.69 2.23 21.03
N GLU A 314 -4.40 3.48 21.40
CA GLU A 314 -4.89 4.07 22.66
C GLU A 314 -6.41 4.03 22.75
N ARG A 315 -7.10 4.32 21.64
CA ARG A 315 -8.55 4.20 21.57
C ARG A 315 -9.02 2.76 21.78
N LEU A 316 -8.39 1.77 21.11
CA LEU A 316 -8.70 0.35 21.32
C LEU A 316 -8.48 -0.08 22.78
N VAL A 317 -7.39 0.39 23.42
CA VAL A 317 -7.12 0.12 24.84
C VAL A 317 -8.25 0.65 25.72
N SER A 318 -8.78 1.84 25.41
CA SER A 318 -9.89 2.43 26.18
C SER A 318 -11.20 1.61 26.11
N GLU A 319 -11.41 0.85 25.02
CA GLU A 319 -12.61 -0.01 24.87
C GLU A 319 -12.56 -1.22 25.82
N MET A 320 -11.38 -1.60 26.34
CA MET A 320 -11.24 -2.67 27.33
C MET A 320 -11.95 -2.38 28.65
N ARG A 321 -12.39 -1.13 28.91
CA ARG A 321 -13.25 -0.80 30.05
C ARG A 321 -14.56 -1.60 30.10
N PHE A 322 -14.97 -2.15 28.95
CA PHE A 322 -16.16 -2.97 28.84
C PHE A 322 -15.89 -4.48 28.98
N CYS A 323 -14.65 -4.92 29.25
CA CYS A 323 -14.31 -6.34 29.44
C CYS A 323 -15.10 -7.01 30.56
N ASP A 324 -15.48 -6.24 31.58
CA ASP A 324 -16.21 -6.72 32.76
C ASP A 324 -17.71 -6.36 32.72
N GLU A 325 -18.21 -5.90 31.57
CA GLU A 325 -19.64 -5.62 31.39
C GLU A 325 -20.48 -6.89 31.57
N LYS A 326 -21.61 -6.79 32.28
CA LYS A 326 -22.43 -7.95 32.72
C LYS A 326 -23.88 -7.91 32.24
N GLU A 327 -24.33 -6.78 31.71
CA GLU A 327 -25.72 -6.56 31.32
C GLU A 327 -25.86 -6.45 29.80
N SER A 328 -24.89 -5.78 29.16
CA SER A 328 -24.92 -5.51 27.73
C SER A 328 -23.94 -6.41 26.96
N ILE A 329 -24.48 -7.44 26.30
CA ILE A 329 -23.70 -8.32 25.40
C ILE A 329 -22.90 -7.51 24.35
N PRO A 330 -23.49 -6.50 23.65
CA PRO A 330 -22.72 -5.73 22.67
C PRO A 330 -21.53 -4.96 23.27
N LEU A 331 -21.68 -4.38 24.46
CA LEU A 331 -20.60 -3.67 25.15
C LEU A 331 -19.54 -4.65 25.66
N TYR A 332 -19.95 -5.76 26.28
CA TYR A 332 -19.03 -6.84 26.66
C TYR A 332 -18.20 -7.33 25.47
N LEU A 333 -18.86 -7.61 24.34
CA LEU A 333 -18.18 -8.01 23.10
C LEU A 333 -17.23 -6.94 22.59
N THR A 334 -17.55 -5.66 22.77
CA THR A 334 -16.68 -4.55 22.38
C THR A 334 -15.38 -4.58 23.19
N GLY A 335 -15.47 -4.71 24.52
CA GLY A 335 -14.27 -4.80 25.38
C GLY A 335 -13.49 -6.08 25.17
N ALA A 336 -14.17 -7.23 25.16
CA ALA A 336 -13.54 -8.54 24.97
C ALA A 336 -12.82 -8.66 23.61
N SER A 337 -13.44 -8.16 22.53
CA SER A 337 -12.81 -8.14 21.19
C SER A 337 -11.62 -7.18 21.12
N ALA A 338 -11.68 -6.03 21.79
CA ALA A 338 -10.54 -5.12 21.89
C ALA A 338 -9.35 -5.80 22.60
N ARG A 339 -9.57 -6.38 23.78
CA ARG A 339 -8.51 -7.09 24.54
C ARG A 339 -7.91 -8.24 23.73
N TRP A 340 -8.77 -9.10 23.15
CA TRP A 340 -8.32 -10.23 22.35
C TRP A 340 -7.53 -9.79 21.10
N SER A 341 -8.00 -8.78 20.37
CA SER A 341 -7.34 -8.32 19.15
C SER A 341 -6.02 -7.59 19.45
N LEU A 342 -5.94 -6.82 20.53
CA LEU A 342 -4.69 -6.23 21.02
C LEU A 342 -3.66 -7.31 21.34
N CYS A 343 -4.07 -8.39 22.01
CA CYS A 343 -3.21 -9.53 22.29
C CYS A 343 -2.70 -10.20 21.01
N SER A 344 -3.62 -10.52 20.09
CA SER A 344 -3.28 -11.14 18.82
C SER A 344 -2.33 -10.28 17.98
N ASN A 345 -2.57 -8.97 17.91
CA ASN A 345 -1.77 -8.07 17.09
C ASN A 345 -0.44 -7.67 17.74
N ALA A 346 -0.34 -7.59 19.07
CA ALA A 346 0.93 -7.36 19.76
C ALA A 346 1.97 -8.46 19.46
N ARG A 347 1.52 -9.71 19.22
CA ARG A 347 2.40 -10.81 18.80
C ARG A 347 2.95 -10.65 17.39
N GLN A 348 2.18 -10.04 16.48
CA GLN A 348 2.49 -9.94 15.05
C GLN A 348 3.12 -8.59 14.67
N HIS A 349 2.86 -7.56 15.46
CA HIS A 349 3.29 -6.18 15.22
C HIS A 349 4.15 -5.69 16.38
N PRO A 350 5.49 -5.67 16.22
CA PRO A 350 6.38 -5.11 17.24
C PRO A 350 5.97 -3.70 17.68
N LYS A 351 5.60 -2.83 16.71
CA LYS A 351 5.10 -1.48 16.98
C LYS A 351 3.87 -1.43 17.90
N VAL A 352 2.94 -2.40 17.79
CA VAL A 352 1.77 -2.47 18.68
C VAL A 352 2.22 -2.88 20.07
N LYS A 353 3.10 -3.88 20.18
CA LYS A 353 3.65 -4.32 21.46
C LYS A 353 4.36 -3.16 22.18
N ASP A 354 5.22 -2.42 21.47
CA ASP A 354 5.94 -1.28 22.02
C ASP A 354 4.98 -0.22 22.57
N PHE A 355 3.92 0.11 21.81
CA PHE A 355 2.88 1.04 22.28
C PHE A 355 2.17 0.55 23.55
N LEU A 356 1.82 -0.73 23.62
CA LEU A 356 1.16 -1.31 24.80
C LEU A 356 2.07 -1.35 26.03
N GLU A 357 3.36 -1.67 25.85
CA GLU A 357 4.35 -1.63 26.92
C GLU A 357 4.53 -0.20 27.47
N GLU A 358 4.66 0.79 26.59
CA GLU A 358 4.80 2.19 26.98
C GLU A 358 3.55 2.72 27.70
N MET A 359 2.36 2.22 27.36
CA MET A 359 1.11 2.62 27.97
C MET A 359 0.91 2.08 29.40
N LYS A 360 1.65 1.07 29.86
CA LYS A 360 1.50 0.47 31.19
C LYS A 360 1.52 1.48 32.34
N SER A 361 2.34 2.53 32.20
CA SER A 361 2.51 3.56 33.23
C SER A 361 1.45 4.65 33.19
N THR A 362 0.75 4.82 32.06
CA THR A 362 -0.17 5.95 31.82
C THR A 362 -1.64 5.53 31.76
N VAL A 363 -1.96 4.25 31.55
CA VAL A 363 -3.36 3.80 31.53
C VAL A 363 -4.03 3.93 32.90
N PRO A 364 -5.35 4.21 32.93
CA PRO A 364 -6.15 4.18 34.15
C PRO A 364 -5.97 2.87 34.93
N THR A 365 -6.02 2.94 36.26
CA THR A 365 -5.75 1.80 37.15
C THR A 365 -6.64 0.61 36.84
N GLU A 366 -7.91 0.87 36.50
CA GLU A 366 -8.91 -0.13 36.13
C GLU A 366 -8.57 -0.89 34.83
N LEU A 367 -7.75 -0.33 33.95
CA LEU A 367 -7.35 -0.98 32.69
C LEU A 367 -6.03 -1.74 32.79
N LYS A 368 -5.27 -1.56 33.88
CA LYS A 368 -3.92 -2.16 34.01
C LYS A 368 -3.94 -3.68 33.92
N ALA A 369 -4.88 -4.33 34.59
CA ALA A 369 -5.01 -5.78 34.55
C ALA A 369 -5.33 -6.29 33.12
N HIS A 370 -6.28 -5.64 32.43
CA HIS A 370 -6.63 -6.02 31.06
C HIS A 370 -5.50 -5.76 30.05
N LEU A 371 -4.74 -4.68 30.23
CA LEU A 371 -3.58 -4.39 29.39
C LEU A 371 -2.46 -5.41 29.62
N ASP A 372 -2.20 -5.79 30.87
CA ASP A 372 -1.22 -6.80 31.21
C ASP A 372 -1.59 -8.18 30.63
N GLU A 373 -2.85 -8.57 30.74
CA GLU A 373 -3.38 -9.77 30.07
C GLU A 373 -3.25 -9.67 28.55
N ALA A 374 -3.58 -8.53 27.94
CA ALA A 374 -3.43 -8.36 26.49
C ALA A 374 -1.99 -8.56 26.04
N LEU A 375 -0.98 -8.18 26.83
CA LEU A 375 0.42 -8.34 26.47
C LEU A 375 0.97 -9.76 26.63
N HIS A 376 0.45 -10.53 27.59
CA HIS A 376 1.08 -11.78 28.02
C HIS A 376 0.23 -13.04 27.82
N ALA A 377 -1.09 -12.92 27.71
CA ALA A 377 -1.98 -14.07 27.57
C ALA A 377 -1.84 -14.76 26.19
N ASP A 378 -2.48 -15.92 26.06
CA ASP A 378 -2.74 -16.52 24.77
C ASP A 378 -4.04 -16.01 24.12
N PRO A 379 -4.00 -15.51 22.86
CA PRO A 379 -5.21 -15.09 22.15
C PRO A 379 -6.23 -16.22 22.01
N GLY A 380 -5.81 -17.48 21.95
CA GLY A 380 -6.71 -18.64 21.95
C GLY A 380 -7.48 -18.73 23.26
N GLU A 381 -6.79 -18.63 24.40
CA GLU A 381 -7.41 -18.64 25.73
C GLU A 381 -8.38 -17.47 25.92
N LEU A 382 -7.99 -16.25 25.53
CA LEU A 382 -8.87 -15.08 25.60
C LEU A 382 -10.12 -15.25 24.74
N ARG A 383 -9.99 -15.87 23.56
CA ARG A 383 -11.13 -16.18 22.68
C ARG A 383 -12.04 -17.23 23.30
N GLU A 384 -11.49 -18.29 23.87
CA GLU A 384 -12.27 -19.32 24.56
C GLU A 384 -13.05 -18.75 25.74
N GLN A 385 -12.41 -17.90 26.54
CA GLN A 385 -13.04 -17.23 27.66
C GLN A 385 -14.21 -16.34 27.20
N MET A 386 -14.00 -15.54 26.14
CA MET A 386 -15.05 -14.74 25.53
C MET A 386 -16.25 -15.59 25.08
N MET A 387 -16.00 -16.76 24.46
CA MET A 387 -17.08 -17.65 24.03
C MET A 387 -17.87 -18.24 25.20
N LYS A 388 -17.18 -18.66 26.28
CA LYS A 388 -17.82 -19.16 27.51
C LYS A 388 -18.70 -18.10 28.16
N ASP A 389 -18.24 -16.86 28.21
CA ASP A 389 -19.01 -15.77 28.80
C ASP A 389 -20.24 -15.42 27.96
N ILE A 390 -20.14 -15.42 26.62
CA ILE A 390 -21.29 -15.27 25.72
C ILE A 390 -22.36 -16.34 25.99
N GLU A 391 -21.95 -17.59 26.23
CA GLU A 391 -22.89 -18.67 26.58
C GLU A 391 -23.57 -18.42 27.93
N ARG A 392 -22.82 -17.97 28.94
CA ARG A 392 -23.39 -17.59 30.24
C ARG A 392 -24.41 -16.47 30.12
N PHE A 393 -24.14 -15.47 29.28
CA PHE A 393 -25.08 -14.38 28.98
C PHE A 393 -26.39 -14.90 28.38
N LYS A 394 -26.31 -15.89 27.48
CA LYS A 394 -27.50 -16.51 26.87
C LYS A 394 -28.32 -17.31 27.88
N ASN A 395 -27.67 -17.93 28.85
CA ASN A 395 -28.33 -18.79 29.85
C ASN A 395 -28.92 -18.01 31.04
N LYS A 396 -28.60 -16.71 31.18
CA LYS A 396 -29.16 -15.82 32.22
C LYS A 396 -30.44 -15.10 31.79
N LYS A 397 -30.79 -15.14 30.50
CA LYS A 397 -32.05 -14.64 29.95
C LYS A 397 -32.95 -15.83 29.65
#